data_AF-A0A961NSK2-F1
#
_entry.id   AF-A0A961NSK2-F1
#
_cell.length_a   1.000
_cell.length_b   1.000
_cell.length_c   1.000
_cell.angle_alpha   90.00
_cell.angle_beta   90.00
_cell.angle_gamma   90.00
#
_symmetry.space_group_name_H-M   'P 1'
#
loop_
_entity.id
_entity.type
_entity.pdbx_description
1 polymer ?
#
loop_
_entity_poly.entity_id
_entity_poly.type
_entity_poly.pdbx_seq_one_letter_code
_entity_poly.pdbx_strand_id
1 'polypeptide(L)'
;MRAIPVFLILMLGIFSSCKVLFWRDTSQYLMPAWQTESSLIEVRLDYETKLSWNPLNQQALSRDFESTIIVHRIENGQLRDSRELAGYEGWTLEGSLFPARDVIILIRGTSDALGDEEREVLGFPMADEEVSEPSILLKPANTILLAVPSPDGRRLAILTTDATMDVPTGTLDIFFYRLTPRAAEPDGQTRFQHPGVPGIPEIAWAPDSSGLFVRRPGDIVLAPTGGGEARVATRFPRCFRPTTWGSTVSPGGIQALRSFVSENPDENPETRLVLERVSQSGYNNEMISDPGRIGYGCP
;
A
#
# COMPACT_ATOMS: atom_id res chain seq x y z
N MET A 1 19.62 52.62 -29.69
CA MET A 1 18.93 51.60 -28.86
C MET A 1 17.69 51.17 -29.62
N ARG A 2 17.63 49.92 -30.11
CA ARG A 2 16.45 49.39 -30.82
C ARG A 2 15.52 48.76 -29.79
N ALA A 3 14.30 49.29 -29.68
CA ALA A 3 13.25 48.72 -28.85
C ALA A 3 12.89 47.34 -29.39
N ILE A 4 13.27 46.29 -28.67
CA ILE A 4 12.75 44.94 -28.93
C ILE A 4 11.25 45.01 -28.59
N PRO A 5 10.34 44.64 -29.52
CA PRO A 5 8.91 44.76 -29.29
C PRO A 5 8.51 43.78 -28.18
N VAL A 6 8.13 44.33 -27.02
CA VAL A 6 7.60 43.62 -25.85
C VAL A 6 6.48 42.63 -26.22
N PHE A 7 5.78 42.89 -27.32
CA PHE A 7 4.74 42.02 -27.88
C PHE A 7 5.25 40.65 -28.35
N LEU A 8 6.50 40.55 -28.85
CA LEU A 8 7.06 39.28 -29.32
C LEU A 8 7.46 38.37 -28.15
N ILE A 9 7.93 38.96 -27.04
CA ILE A 9 8.27 38.24 -25.80
C ILE A 9 7.01 37.70 -25.13
N LEU A 10 5.89 38.44 -25.18
CA LEU A 10 4.61 38.00 -24.62
C LEU A 10 4.02 36.80 -25.40
N MET A 11 4.12 36.79 -26.73
CA MET A 11 3.64 35.68 -27.55
C MET A 11 4.50 34.42 -27.40
N LEU A 12 5.82 34.54 -27.28
CA LEU A 12 6.72 33.40 -27.07
C LEU A 12 6.51 32.70 -25.72
N GLY A 13 6.04 33.40 -24.69
CA GLY A 13 5.73 32.81 -23.38
C GLY A 13 4.43 31.98 -23.33
N ILE A 14 3.50 32.19 -24.26
CA ILE A 14 2.19 31.52 -24.25
C ILE A 14 2.29 30.10 -24.86
N PHE A 15 3.17 29.90 -25.84
CA PHE A 15 3.33 28.60 -26.52
C PHE A 15 4.15 27.57 -25.73
N SER A 16 4.89 27.98 -24.70
CA SER A 16 5.61 27.04 -23.80
C SER A 16 4.69 26.32 -22.81
N SER A 17 3.39 26.64 -22.77
CA SER A 17 2.43 26.17 -21.75
C SER A 17 1.41 25.14 -22.26
N CYS A 18 1.72 24.34 -23.29
CA CYS A 18 0.83 23.26 -23.75
C CYS A 18 0.49 22.23 -22.64
N LYS A 19 1.31 22.12 -21.58
CA LYS A 19 1.08 21.23 -20.42
C LYS A 19 -0.17 21.59 -19.59
N VAL A 20 -0.71 22.79 -19.77
CA VAL A 20 -1.92 23.26 -19.08
C VAL A 20 -3.20 22.87 -19.82
N LEU A 21 -3.11 22.72 -21.15
CA LEU A 21 -4.30 22.63 -22.00
C LEU A 21 -4.74 21.19 -22.26
N PHE A 22 -3.82 20.23 -22.24
CA PHE A 22 -4.10 18.85 -22.63
C PHE A 22 -3.78 17.89 -21.50
N TRP A 23 -4.68 16.94 -21.32
CA TRP A 23 -4.42 15.75 -20.53
C TRP A 23 -3.36 14.89 -21.22
N ARG A 24 -2.50 14.26 -20.41
CA ARG A 24 -1.40 13.43 -20.88
C ARG A 24 -1.40 12.13 -20.10
N ASP A 25 -1.30 11.02 -20.82
CA ASP A 25 -1.11 9.71 -20.23
C ASP A 25 0.19 9.68 -19.41
N THR A 26 0.08 9.14 -18.21
CA THR A 26 1.15 9.00 -17.24
C THR A 26 1.04 7.64 -16.59
N SER A 27 2.19 7.04 -16.31
CA SER A 27 2.27 5.77 -15.60
C SER A 27 3.26 5.89 -14.45
N GLN A 28 2.92 5.28 -13.31
CA GLN A 28 3.78 5.21 -12.14
C GLN A 28 3.83 3.77 -11.62
N TYR A 29 5.01 3.30 -11.28
CA TYR A 29 5.17 2.03 -10.57
C TYR A 29 5.20 2.28 -9.07
N LEU A 30 4.33 1.57 -8.36
CA LEU A 30 4.13 1.65 -6.94
C LEU A 30 4.61 0.34 -6.31
N MET A 31 5.31 0.49 -5.19
CA MET A 31 5.38 -0.54 -4.15
C MET A 31 5.82 -1.95 -4.61
N PRO A 32 7.13 -2.18 -4.83
CA PRO A 32 7.61 -3.54 -4.92
C PRO A 32 7.47 -4.24 -3.55
N ALA A 33 6.73 -5.35 -3.51
CA ALA A 33 6.52 -6.18 -2.34
C ALA A 33 6.92 -7.63 -2.65
N TRP A 34 7.88 -8.17 -1.89
CA TRP A 34 8.30 -9.56 -2.05
C TRP A 34 7.25 -10.53 -1.54
N GLN A 35 6.84 -11.48 -2.38
CA GLN A 35 5.97 -12.60 -2.01
C GLN A 35 6.80 -13.80 -1.56
N THR A 36 7.90 -14.08 -2.27
CA THR A 36 8.85 -15.17 -1.97
C THR A 36 10.28 -14.72 -2.26
N GLU A 37 11.27 -15.60 -2.10
CA GLU A 37 12.66 -15.33 -2.54
C GLU A 37 12.79 -15.05 -4.05
N SER A 38 11.87 -15.59 -4.85
CA SER A 38 11.93 -15.59 -6.31
C SER A 38 10.74 -14.90 -6.97
N SER A 39 9.89 -14.24 -6.18
CA SER A 39 8.69 -13.57 -6.68
C SER A 39 8.48 -12.23 -5.98
N LEU A 40 8.38 -11.18 -6.79
CA LEU A 40 8.14 -9.81 -6.39
C LEU A 40 6.86 -9.32 -7.07
N ILE A 41 5.99 -8.66 -6.33
CA ILE A 41 4.75 -8.07 -6.83
C ILE A 41 4.91 -6.55 -6.82
N GLU A 42 4.40 -5.86 -7.83
CA GLU A 42 4.27 -4.42 -7.83
C GLU A 42 2.92 -4.00 -8.41
N VAL A 43 2.59 -2.72 -8.32
CA VAL A 43 1.44 -2.14 -9.01
C VAL A 43 1.90 -1.07 -9.99
N ARG A 44 1.48 -1.15 -11.25
CA ARG A 44 1.53 -0.04 -12.20
C ARG A 44 0.23 0.74 -12.10
N LEU A 45 0.32 2.04 -11.91
CA LEU A 45 -0.79 2.99 -11.91
C LEU A 45 -0.72 3.83 -13.18
N ASP A 46 -1.72 3.68 -14.03
CA ASP A 46 -1.90 4.43 -15.27
C ASP A 46 -3.00 5.50 -15.06
N TYR A 47 -2.77 6.74 -15.50
CA TYR A 47 -3.69 7.86 -15.31
C TYR A 47 -3.40 9.03 -16.24
N GLU A 48 -4.35 9.95 -16.38
CA GLU A 48 -4.13 11.20 -17.10
C GLU A 48 -3.74 12.34 -16.16
N THR A 49 -2.76 13.16 -16.55
CA THR A 49 -2.38 14.36 -15.80
C THR A 49 -2.34 15.62 -16.66
N LYS A 50 -2.63 16.78 -16.04
CA LYS A 50 -2.38 18.10 -16.61
C LYS A 50 -2.06 19.13 -15.53
N LEU A 51 -1.44 20.24 -15.89
CA LEU A 51 -1.26 21.35 -14.96
C LEU A 51 -2.53 22.18 -14.83
N SER A 52 -2.85 22.60 -13.60
CA SER A 52 -3.89 23.58 -13.36
C SER A 52 -3.64 24.88 -14.12
N TRP A 53 -4.70 25.48 -14.67
CA TRP A 53 -4.62 26.77 -15.36
C TRP A 53 -4.35 27.94 -14.41
N ASN A 54 -4.63 27.77 -13.12
CA ASN A 54 -4.47 28.82 -12.13
C ASN A 54 -2.99 29.15 -11.96
N PRO A 55 -2.51 30.34 -12.36
CA PRO A 55 -1.09 30.68 -12.29
C PRO A 55 -0.56 30.75 -10.85
N LEU A 56 -1.45 30.92 -9.87
CA LEU A 56 -1.11 30.91 -8.44
C LEU A 56 -1.09 29.50 -7.84
N ASN A 57 -1.68 28.53 -8.54
CA ASN A 57 -1.76 27.14 -8.12
C ASN A 57 -1.43 26.21 -9.30
N GLN A 58 -0.15 25.92 -9.48
CA GLN A 58 0.37 25.02 -10.53
C GLN A 58 0.28 23.53 -10.12
N GLN A 59 -0.70 23.16 -9.28
CA GLN A 59 -0.93 21.76 -8.92
C GLN A 59 -1.23 20.93 -10.18
N ALA A 60 -0.66 19.73 -10.21
CA ALA A 60 -1.03 18.71 -11.18
C ALA A 60 -2.44 18.20 -10.83
N LEU A 61 -3.31 18.24 -11.82
CA LEU A 61 -4.61 17.58 -11.78
C LEU A 61 -4.45 16.20 -12.39
N SER A 62 -5.08 15.20 -11.79
CA SER A 62 -5.03 13.81 -12.25
C SER A 62 -6.45 13.23 -12.31
N ARG A 63 -6.67 12.22 -13.15
CA ARG A 63 -7.96 11.54 -13.31
C ARG A 63 -7.80 10.20 -14.03
N ASP A 64 -8.90 9.44 -14.12
CA ASP A 64 -9.02 8.23 -14.95
C ASP A 64 -7.97 7.18 -14.55
N PHE A 65 -7.92 6.86 -13.26
CA PHE A 65 -6.93 5.94 -12.69
C PHE A 65 -7.26 4.48 -13.01
N GLU A 66 -6.27 3.75 -13.51
CA GLU A 66 -6.29 2.30 -13.69
C GLU A 66 -5.04 1.68 -13.07
N SER A 67 -5.21 0.65 -12.26
CA SER A 67 -4.12 -0.06 -11.61
C SER A 67 -3.95 -1.46 -12.17
N THR A 68 -2.72 -1.87 -12.43
CA THR A 68 -2.34 -3.21 -12.89
C THR A 68 -1.36 -3.83 -11.90
N ILE A 69 -1.71 -4.99 -11.35
CA ILE A 69 -0.81 -5.81 -10.53
C ILE A 69 0.14 -6.55 -11.46
N ILE A 70 1.44 -6.48 -11.19
CA ILE A 70 2.48 -7.13 -11.97
C ILE A 70 3.26 -8.07 -11.05
N VAL A 71 3.54 -9.28 -11.54
CA VAL A 71 4.41 -10.26 -10.87
C VAL A 71 5.70 -10.40 -11.65
N HIS A 72 6.81 -10.24 -10.92
CA HIS A 72 8.16 -10.43 -11.41
C HIS A 72 8.73 -11.74 -10.88
N ARG A 73 9.20 -12.59 -11.79
CA ARG A 73 9.97 -13.78 -11.43
C ARG A 73 11.45 -13.44 -11.38
N ILE A 74 12.09 -13.74 -10.26
CA ILE A 74 13.48 -13.40 -9.98
C ILE A 74 14.27 -14.68 -9.80
N GLU A 75 15.38 -14.81 -10.51
CA GLU A 75 16.27 -15.96 -10.44
C GLU A 75 17.71 -15.48 -10.30
N ASN A 76 18.42 -15.98 -9.29
CA ASN A 76 19.81 -15.60 -9.00
C ASN A 76 20.03 -14.07 -8.88
N GLY A 77 19.03 -13.35 -8.36
CA GLY A 77 19.09 -11.89 -8.20
C GLY A 77 18.88 -11.10 -9.49
N GLN A 78 18.43 -11.74 -10.57
CA GLN A 78 18.10 -11.10 -11.84
C GLN A 78 16.61 -11.27 -12.16
N LEU A 79 16.03 -10.23 -12.78
CA LEU A 79 14.68 -10.29 -13.31
C LEU A 79 14.67 -11.25 -14.49
N ARG A 80 13.92 -12.36 -14.37
CA ARG A 80 13.78 -13.36 -15.43
C ARG A 80 12.59 -13.07 -16.34
N ASP A 81 11.46 -12.75 -15.73
CA ASP A 81 10.19 -12.56 -16.43
C ASP A 81 9.29 -11.61 -15.62
N SER A 82 8.35 -10.95 -16.30
CA SER A 82 7.33 -10.10 -15.70
C SER A 82 6.02 -10.31 -16.42
N ARG A 83 4.93 -10.44 -15.67
CA ARG A 83 3.60 -10.56 -16.26
C ARG A 83 2.57 -9.76 -15.48
N GLU A 84 1.61 -9.22 -16.20
CA GLU A 84 0.41 -8.63 -15.63
C GLU A 84 -0.44 -9.75 -15.04
N LEU A 85 -0.89 -9.54 -13.81
CA LEU A 85 -1.62 -10.53 -13.03
C LEU A 85 -3.11 -10.21 -12.98
N ALA A 86 -3.46 -8.94 -12.74
CA ALA A 86 -4.83 -8.44 -12.70
C ALA A 86 -4.85 -6.92 -12.87
N GLY A 87 -5.96 -6.40 -13.42
CA GLY A 87 -6.24 -4.97 -13.50
C GLY A 87 -7.46 -4.59 -12.64
N TYR A 88 -7.53 -3.34 -12.20
CA TYR A 88 -8.71 -2.77 -11.56
C TYR A 88 -8.77 -1.25 -11.74
N GLU A 89 -9.99 -0.72 -11.76
CA GLU A 89 -10.25 0.71 -11.74
C GLU A 89 -9.92 1.32 -10.36
N GLY A 90 -9.29 2.50 -10.39
CA GLY A 90 -8.89 3.27 -9.23
C GLY A 90 -7.38 3.28 -8.99
N TRP A 91 -6.96 4.10 -8.02
CA TRP A 91 -5.57 4.20 -7.59
C TRP A 91 -5.29 3.32 -6.37
N THR A 92 -4.01 3.05 -6.09
CA THR A 92 -3.59 2.21 -4.97
C THR A 92 -2.95 3.06 -3.87
N LEU A 93 -3.37 2.88 -2.63
CA LEU A 93 -2.78 3.57 -1.50
C LEU A 93 -1.34 3.10 -1.30
N GLU A 94 -0.40 4.05 -1.29
CA GLU A 94 0.99 3.75 -0.99
C GLU A 94 1.14 3.11 0.40
N GLY A 95 2.01 2.11 0.53
CA GLY A 95 2.14 1.31 1.73
C GLY A 95 1.09 0.21 1.93
N SER A 96 0.08 0.07 1.05
CA SER A 96 -1.03 -0.88 1.25
C SER A 96 -0.96 -2.24 0.52
N LEU A 97 0.03 -2.50 -0.34
CA LEU A 97 0.19 -3.80 -1.02
C LEU A 97 0.81 -4.86 -0.10
N PHE A 98 0.08 -5.95 0.14
CA PHE A 98 0.50 -7.07 0.98
C PHE A 98 0.27 -8.44 0.32
N PRO A 99 1.33 -9.19 0.01
CA PRO A 99 1.20 -10.62 -0.23
C PRO A 99 0.97 -11.37 1.09
N ALA A 100 -0.17 -12.04 1.23
CA ALA A 100 -0.52 -12.86 2.38
C ALA A 100 -0.74 -14.32 1.92
N ARG A 101 0.38 -15.07 1.83
CA ARG A 101 0.45 -16.41 1.20
C ARG A 101 -0.11 -16.42 -0.22
N ASP A 102 -1.38 -16.78 -0.30
CA ASP A 102 -2.15 -17.11 -1.50
C ASP A 102 -3.19 -16.02 -1.79
N VAL A 103 -3.06 -14.83 -1.19
CA VAL A 103 -3.94 -13.69 -1.45
C VAL A 103 -3.10 -12.42 -1.49
N ILE A 104 -3.31 -11.57 -2.49
CA ILE A 104 -2.80 -10.19 -2.49
C ILE A 104 -3.89 -9.30 -1.90
N ILE A 105 -3.52 -8.50 -0.91
CA ILE A 105 -4.39 -7.51 -0.29
C ILE A 105 -3.86 -6.12 -0.64
N LEU A 106 -4.76 -5.20 -0.99
CA LEU A 106 -4.43 -3.79 -1.17
C LEU A 106 -5.59 -2.87 -0.82
N ILE A 107 -5.29 -1.60 -0.58
CA ILE A 107 -6.30 -0.55 -0.41
C ILE A 107 -6.32 0.26 -1.70
N ARG A 108 -7.47 0.30 -2.37
CA ARG A 108 -7.68 1.19 -3.52
C ARG A 108 -8.47 2.42 -3.12
N GLY A 109 -8.28 3.51 -3.85
CA GLY A 109 -9.23 4.62 -3.89
C GLY A 109 -10.06 4.57 -5.17
N THR A 110 -11.34 4.94 -5.05
CA THR A 110 -12.32 4.85 -6.15
C THR A 110 -12.62 6.18 -6.83
N SER A 111 -11.99 7.27 -6.40
CA SER A 111 -12.18 8.61 -6.97
C SER A 111 -10.99 9.05 -7.82
N ASP A 112 -11.20 10.10 -8.62
CA ASP A 112 -10.14 10.78 -9.40
C ASP A 112 -9.19 11.64 -8.54
N ALA A 113 -9.33 11.59 -7.21
CA ALA A 113 -8.45 12.31 -6.31
C ALA A 113 -7.51 11.33 -5.59
N LEU A 114 -6.21 11.39 -5.94
CA LEU A 114 -5.19 10.63 -5.23
C LEU A 114 -5.20 10.98 -3.74
N GLY A 115 -5.28 9.96 -2.89
CA GLY A 115 -5.27 10.12 -1.44
C GLY A 115 -6.62 10.49 -0.82
N ASP A 116 -7.69 10.57 -1.61
CA ASP A 116 -9.05 10.77 -1.10
C ASP A 116 -9.51 9.68 -0.12
N GLU A 117 -10.58 9.95 0.63
CA GLU A 117 -11.09 9.10 1.70
C GLU A 117 -11.99 7.96 1.18
N GLU A 118 -12.49 8.06 -0.05
CA GLU A 118 -13.26 7.00 -0.71
C GLU A 118 -12.37 5.81 -1.06
N ARG A 119 -12.23 4.87 -0.11
CA ARG A 119 -11.31 3.73 -0.20
C ARG A 119 -12.01 2.41 0.03
N GLU A 120 -11.49 1.37 -0.63
CA GLU A 120 -11.94 -0.01 -0.49
C GLU A 120 -10.75 -0.94 -0.28
N VAL A 121 -10.92 -1.99 0.52
CA VAL A 121 -9.92 -3.07 0.61
C VAL A 121 -10.25 -4.13 -0.42
N LEU A 122 -9.31 -4.40 -1.31
CA LEU A 122 -9.40 -5.47 -2.29
C LEU A 122 -8.59 -6.69 -1.85
N GLY A 123 -9.11 -7.87 -2.19
CA GLY A 123 -8.41 -9.13 -2.08
C GLY A 123 -8.39 -9.86 -3.42
N PHE A 124 -7.21 -10.29 -3.84
CA PHE A 124 -6.96 -11.06 -5.05
C PHE A 124 -6.48 -12.46 -4.65
N PRO A 125 -7.38 -13.45 -4.58
CA PRO A 125 -6.98 -14.83 -4.35
C PRO A 125 -6.06 -15.31 -5.47
N MET A 126 -4.97 -15.97 -5.08
CA MET A 126 -3.97 -16.58 -5.94
C MET A 126 -3.97 -18.08 -5.70
N ALA A 127 -4.21 -18.86 -6.76
CA ALA A 127 -3.99 -20.30 -6.75
C ALA A 127 -3.04 -20.65 -7.89
N ASP A 128 -1.92 -21.31 -7.58
CA ASP A 128 -0.92 -21.72 -8.58
C ASP A 128 -0.43 -20.56 -9.48
N GLU A 129 -0.26 -19.38 -8.87
CA GLU A 129 0.07 -18.12 -9.53
C GLU A 129 -1.01 -17.55 -10.49
N GLU A 130 -2.18 -18.17 -10.61
CA GLU A 130 -3.34 -17.59 -11.29
C GLU A 130 -4.17 -16.76 -10.30
N VAL A 131 -4.57 -15.55 -10.72
CA VAL A 131 -5.42 -14.68 -9.92
C VAL A 131 -6.88 -14.85 -10.30
N SER A 132 -7.71 -15.01 -9.27
CA SER A 132 -9.16 -14.93 -9.40
C SER A 132 -9.60 -13.47 -9.46
N GLU A 133 -10.81 -13.22 -9.96
CA GLU A 133 -11.42 -11.88 -9.94
C GLU A 133 -11.28 -11.20 -8.56
N PRO A 134 -10.94 -9.90 -8.50
CA PRO A 134 -10.85 -9.18 -7.25
C PRO A 134 -12.16 -9.24 -6.48
N SER A 135 -12.04 -9.41 -5.16
CA SER A 135 -13.15 -9.28 -4.24
C SER A 135 -13.00 -8.00 -3.41
N ILE A 136 -14.07 -7.22 -3.32
CA ILE A 136 -14.15 -6.11 -2.37
C ILE A 136 -14.36 -6.73 -0.99
N LEU A 137 -13.33 -6.70 -0.16
CA LEU A 137 -13.39 -7.24 1.20
C LEU A 137 -14.17 -6.31 2.11
N LEU A 138 -13.89 -5.02 2.01
CA LEU A 138 -14.51 -4.00 2.83
C LEU A 138 -14.71 -2.72 2.01
N LYS A 139 -15.96 -2.26 1.96
CA LYS A 139 -16.35 -0.90 1.58
C LYS A 139 -16.86 -0.20 2.84
N PRO A 140 -15.99 0.44 3.61
CA PRO A 140 -16.36 0.92 4.93
C PRO A 140 -17.12 2.25 4.83
N ALA A 141 -18.02 2.46 5.78
CA ALA A 141 -18.64 3.77 6.02
C ALA A 141 -17.67 4.75 6.73
N ASN A 142 -16.53 4.23 7.20
CA ASN A 142 -15.54 4.87 8.06
C ASN A 142 -14.17 4.84 7.38
N THR A 143 -13.25 5.72 7.79
CA THR A 143 -11.91 5.81 7.20
C THR A 143 -11.09 4.55 7.48
N ILE A 144 -10.52 3.94 6.42
CA ILE A 144 -9.56 2.84 6.56
C ILE A 144 -8.23 3.40 7.04
N LEU A 145 -7.75 2.89 8.18
CA LEU A 145 -6.44 3.24 8.71
C LEU A 145 -5.34 2.32 8.17
N LEU A 146 -5.60 1.01 8.16
CA LEU A 146 -4.61 0.00 7.81
C LEU A 146 -5.29 -1.36 7.53
N ALA A 147 -4.66 -2.16 6.68
CA ALA A 147 -4.90 -3.59 6.56
C ALA A 147 -3.59 -4.33 6.91
N VAL A 148 -3.64 -5.37 7.75
CA VAL A 148 -2.45 -6.07 8.23
C VAL A 148 -2.66 -7.58 8.26
N PRO A 149 -1.87 -8.38 7.52
CA PRO A 149 -1.97 -9.83 7.56
C PRO A 149 -1.43 -10.37 8.89
N SER A 150 -1.98 -11.50 9.34
CA SER A 150 -1.52 -12.20 10.53
C SER A 150 -0.13 -12.83 10.30
N PRO A 151 0.63 -13.12 11.38
CA PRO A 151 1.89 -13.83 11.33
C PRO A 151 1.87 -15.02 10.40
N ASP A 152 0.95 -15.95 10.63
CA ASP A 152 0.81 -17.16 9.82
C ASP A 152 0.30 -16.91 8.39
N GLY A 153 -0.05 -15.68 8.01
CA GLY A 153 -0.56 -15.30 6.69
C GLY A 153 -1.95 -15.86 6.36
N ARG A 154 -2.67 -16.37 7.36
CA ARG A 154 -4.00 -17.01 7.17
C ARG A 154 -5.16 -16.11 7.58
N ARG A 155 -4.87 -14.93 8.12
CA ARG A 155 -5.87 -13.94 8.51
C ARG A 155 -5.43 -12.56 8.09
N LEU A 156 -6.41 -11.67 7.99
CA LEU A 156 -6.25 -10.25 7.77
C LEU A 156 -7.04 -9.50 8.84
N ALA A 157 -6.46 -8.43 9.37
CA ALA A 157 -7.20 -7.44 10.15
C ALA A 157 -7.25 -6.14 9.36
N ILE A 158 -8.45 -5.56 9.23
CA ILE A 158 -8.68 -4.26 8.61
C ILE A 158 -9.18 -3.33 9.72
N LEU A 159 -8.47 -2.23 9.93
CA LEU A 159 -8.79 -1.25 10.97
C LEU A 159 -9.46 -0.03 10.32
N THR A 160 -10.61 0.36 10.84
CA THR A 160 -11.30 1.59 10.43
C THR A 160 -11.66 2.46 11.62
N THR A 161 -11.84 3.75 11.39
CA THR A 161 -12.28 4.69 12.43
C THR A 161 -13.27 5.72 11.91
N ASP A 162 -14.22 6.10 12.75
CA ASP A 162 -15.12 7.24 12.54
C ASP A 162 -14.53 8.57 13.07
N ALA A 163 -13.34 8.53 13.71
CA ALA A 163 -12.65 9.73 14.17
C ALA A 163 -12.21 10.58 12.97
N THR A 164 -12.37 11.89 13.10
CA THR A 164 -11.95 12.87 12.09
C THR A 164 -10.95 13.85 12.70
N MET A 165 -10.31 14.69 11.88
CA MET A 165 -9.46 15.76 12.40
C MET A 165 -10.24 16.74 13.29
N ASP A 166 -11.52 16.96 12.99
CA ASP A 166 -12.41 17.83 13.77
C ASP A 166 -12.97 17.13 15.01
N VAL A 167 -13.12 15.80 14.96
CA VAL A 167 -13.61 14.96 16.06
C VAL A 167 -12.57 13.87 16.36
N PRO A 168 -11.50 14.21 17.12
CA PRO A 168 -10.33 13.36 17.33
C PRO A 168 -10.56 12.30 18.40
N THR A 169 -11.77 11.76 18.49
CA THR A 169 -12.09 10.63 19.36
C THR A 169 -13.24 9.91 18.70
N GLY A 170 -13.10 8.60 18.57
CA GLY A 170 -14.06 7.82 17.84
C GLY A 170 -14.00 6.35 18.21
N THR A 171 -14.74 5.58 17.43
CA THR A 171 -14.77 4.14 17.43
C THR A 171 -13.65 3.63 16.53
N LEU A 172 -12.88 2.66 17.02
CA LEU A 172 -12.04 1.81 16.20
C LEU A 172 -12.79 0.49 15.95
N ASP A 173 -12.99 0.19 14.68
CA ASP A 173 -13.54 -1.08 14.21
C ASP A 173 -12.40 -1.92 13.62
N ILE A 174 -12.31 -3.18 14.04
CA ILE A 174 -11.35 -4.15 13.55
C ILE A 174 -12.12 -5.31 12.93
N PHE A 175 -12.05 -5.41 11.61
CA PHE A 175 -12.64 -6.50 10.85
C PHE A 175 -11.59 -7.58 10.61
N PHE A 176 -11.90 -8.81 10.99
CA PHE A 176 -11.05 -9.97 10.75
C PHE A 176 -11.58 -10.75 9.57
N TYR A 177 -10.67 -11.20 8.70
CA TYR A 177 -10.94 -12.11 7.61
C TYR A 177 -10.03 -13.32 7.72
N ARG A 178 -10.55 -14.48 7.33
CA ARG A 178 -9.79 -15.70 7.09
C ARG A 178 -9.40 -15.74 5.62
N LEU A 179 -8.12 -15.91 5.36
CA LEU A 179 -7.56 -15.97 4.03
C LEU A 179 -7.44 -17.43 3.59
N THR A 180 -7.98 -17.72 2.42
CA THR A 180 -7.85 -19.00 1.72
C THR A 180 -7.32 -18.75 0.31
N PRO A 181 -6.77 -19.77 -0.39
CA PRO A 181 -6.32 -19.60 -1.77
C PRO A 181 -7.41 -19.16 -2.77
N ARG A 182 -8.68 -19.21 -2.36
CA ARG A 182 -9.84 -18.92 -3.24
C ARG A 182 -10.64 -17.70 -2.82
N ALA A 183 -10.52 -17.26 -1.57
CA ALA A 183 -11.34 -16.21 -1.01
C ALA A 183 -10.77 -15.69 0.31
N ALA A 184 -11.13 -14.45 0.65
CA ALA A 184 -11.06 -13.94 2.00
C ALA A 184 -12.48 -13.91 2.60
N GLU A 185 -12.69 -14.66 3.67
CA GLU A 185 -14.00 -14.83 4.31
C GLU A 185 -14.05 -14.04 5.62
N PRO A 186 -15.14 -13.32 5.95
CA PRO A 186 -15.27 -12.66 7.24
C PRO A 186 -15.12 -13.66 8.42
N ASP A 187 -14.21 -13.37 9.34
CA ASP A 187 -13.92 -14.18 10.54
C ASP A 187 -14.45 -13.50 11.81
N GLY A 188 -14.74 -12.19 11.80
CA GLY A 188 -15.41 -11.49 12.90
C GLY A 188 -15.12 -9.99 12.96
N GLN A 189 -15.72 -9.30 13.93
CA GLN A 189 -15.49 -7.87 14.17
C GLN A 189 -15.33 -7.59 15.65
N THR A 190 -14.38 -6.72 15.99
CA THR A 190 -14.21 -6.14 17.32
C THR A 190 -14.30 -4.63 17.24
N ARG A 191 -15.00 -4.03 18.22
CA ARG A 191 -15.26 -2.59 18.28
C ARG A 191 -14.91 -2.04 19.66
N PHE A 192 -14.24 -0.90 19.72
CA PHE A 192 -14.00 -0.18 20.97
C PHE A 192 -13.71 1.30 20.75
N GLN A 193 -13.86 2.12 21.79
CA GLN A 193 -13.51 3.54 21.76
C GLN A 193 -11.99 3.74 21.70
N HIS A 194 -11.53 4.59 20.80
CA HIS A 194 -10.14 4.98 20.63
C HIS A 194 -10.00 6.50 20.83
N PRO A 195 -9.33 6.95 21.90
CA PRO A 195 -9.09 8.36 22.11
C PRO A 195 -7.90 8.82 21.25
N GLY A 196 -8.02 9.99 20.64
CA GLY A 196 -6.95 10.61 19.86
C GLY A 196 -7.33 10.85 18.39
N VAL A 197 -6.57 11.75 17.77
CA VAL A 197 -6.70 12.11 16.35
C VAL A 197 -6.66 10.83 15.50
N PRO A 198 -7.46 10.74 14.41
CA PRO A 198 -7.37 9.62 13.48
C PRO A 198 -5.93 9.40 13.03
N GLY A 199 -5.43 8.20 13.30
CA GLY A 199 -4.06 7.81 13.00
C GLY A 199 -3.92 6.31 13.19
N ILE A 200 -2.90 5.73 12.56
CA ILE A 200 -2.62 4.30 12.67
C ILE A 200 -2.16 4.04 14.12
N PRO A 201 -2.94 3.29 14.93
CA PRO A 201 -2.50 2.98 16.29
C PRO A 201 -1.29 2.04 16.26
N GLU A 202 -0.52 2.01 17.34
CA GLU A 202 0.52 0.99 17.49
C GLU A 202 -0.16 -0.37 17.71
N ILE A 203 0.05 -1.30 16.78
CA ILE A 203 -0.56 -2.62 16.80
C ILE A 203 0.46 -3.75 16.73
N ALA A 204 0.08 -4.91 17.24
CA ALA A 204 0.85 -6.14 17.11
C ALA A 204 -0.08 -7.34 17.07
N TRP A 205 0.14 -8.24 16.12
CA TRP A 205 -0.53 -9.54 16.17
C TRP A 205 -0.02 -10.37 17.35
N ALA A 206 -0.91 -11.16 17.93
CA ALA A 206 -0.50 -12.27 18.78
C ALA A 206 0.36 -13.25 17.96
N PRO A 207 1.45 -13.82 18.52
CA PRO A 207 2.33 -14.76 17.82
C PRO A 207 1.62 -15.97 17.19
N ASP A 208 0.53 -16.41 17.82
CA ASP A 208 -0.31 -17.53 17.40
C ASP A 208 -1.48 -17.08 16.49
N SER A 209 -1.46 -15.83 16.01
CA SER A 209 -2.52 -15.21 15.20
C SER A 209 -3.90 -15.20 15.89
N SER A 210 -4.00 -15.31 17.23
CA SER A 210 -5.28 -15.39 17.93
C SER A 210 -6.00 -14.04 18.11
N GLY A 211 -5.35 -12.93 17.77
CA GLY A 211 -5.89 -11.59 17.98
C GLY A 211 -4.87 -10.50 17.69
N LEU A 212 -5.36 -9.26 17.68
CA LEU A 212 -4.57 -8.06 17.46
C LEU A 212 -4.51 -7.24 18.75
N PHE A 213 -3.30 -7.00 19.25
CA PHE A 213 -3.04 -6.03 20.29
C PHE A 213 -3.04 -4.63 19.70
N VAL A 214 -3.72 -3.70 20.35
CA VAL A 214 -3.76 -2.28 20.00
C VAL A 214 -3.38 -1.48 21.24
N ARG A 215 -2.34 -0.67 21.12
CA ARG A 215 -1.93 0.24 22.18
C ARG A 215 -2.76 1.51 22.11
N ARG A 216 -3.25 1.95 23.26
CA ARG A 216 -3.98 3.21 23.43
C ARG A 216 -3.30 4.07 24.50
N PRO A 217 -3.66 5.35 24.62
CA PRO A 217 -3.31 6.14 25.79
C PRO A 217 -3.77 5.46 27.08
N GLY A 218 -2.81 4.99 27.89
CA GLY A 218 -3.06 4.43 29.23
C GLY A 218 -3.28 2.92 29.32
N ASP A 219 -3.61 2.24 28.21
CA ASP A 219 -3.80 0.79 28.22
C ASP A 219 -3.45 0.10 26.89
N ILE A 220 -3.58 -1.22 26.90
CA ILE A 220 -3.46 -2.08 25.72
C ILE A 220 -4.73 -2.90 25.68
N VAL A 221 -5.33 -3.00 24.50
CA VAL A 221 -6.46 -3.89 24.27
C VAL A 221 -6.07 -5.00 23.33
N LEU A 222 -6.65 -6.17 23.53
CA LEU A 222 -6.56 -7.31 22.63
C LEU A 222 -7.93 -7.51 21.98
N ALA A 223 -7.97 -7.35 20.67
CA ALA A 223 -9.09 -7.69 19.82
C ALA A 223 -8.95 -9.15 19.38
N PRO A 224 -9.79 -10.08 19.86
CA PRO A 224 -9.70 -11.48 19.48
C PRO A 224 -10.11 -11.70 18.02
N THR A 225 -9.40 -12.58 17.31
CA THR A 225 -9.91 -13.14 16.05
C THR A 225 -11.18 -13.94 16.33
N GLY A 226 -12.12 -13.96 15.39
CA GLY A 226 -13.49 -14.41 15.69
C GLY A 226 -14.43 -13.25 16.07
N GLY A 227 -13.87 -12.08 16.37
CA GLY A 227 -14.61 -10.91 16.84
C GLY A 227 -15.02 -11.00 18.32
N GLY A 228 -15.91 -10.12 18.72
CA GLY A 228 -16.37 -9.99 20.11
C GLY A 228 -15.74 -8.80 20.83
N GLU A 229 -15.91 -8.76 22.16
CA GLU A 229 -15.46 -7.63 22.98
C GLU A 229 -13.93 -7.58 23.09
N ALA A 230 -13.38 -6.38 22.92
CA ALA A 230 -11.97 -6.14 23.19
C ALA A 230 -11.70 -6.27 24.70
N ARG A 231 -10.60 -6.93 25.06
CA ARG A 231 -10.19 -7.12 26.46
C ARG A 231 -8.92 -6.34 26.77
N VAL A 232 -8.85 -5.72 27.94
CA VAL A 232 -7.62 -5.08 28.41
C VAL A 232 -6.54 -6.14 28.59
N ALA A 233 -5.40 -5.97 27.93
CA ALA A 233 -4.25 -6.84 28.03
C ALA A 233 -3.27 -6.31 29.08
N THR A 234 -2.70 -7.22 29.88
CA THR A 234 -1.71 -6.87 30.90
C THR A 234 -0.30 -6.69 30.34
N ARG A 235 -0.06 -7.09 29.09
CA ARG A 235 1.24 -7.04 28.41
C ARG A 235 1.06 -6.78 26.91
N PHE A 236 1.96 -5.99 26.35
CA PHE A 236 2.14 -5.86 24.90
C PHE A 236 3.20 -6.85 24.42
N PRO A 237 3.06 -7.50 23.26
CA PRO A 237 4.13 -8.30 22.67
C PRO A 237 5.41 -7.45 22.54
N ARG A 238 6.53 -7.96 23.08
CA ARG A 238 7.80 -7.19 23.13
C ARG A 238 8.49 -7.03 21.78
N CYS A 239 8.25 -7.95 20.84
CA CYS A 239 8.82 -7.85 19.50
C CYS A 239 7.77 -7.27 18.57
N PHE A 240 7.77 -5.94 18.49
CA PHE A 240 7.06 -5.18 17.47
C PHE A 240 7.83 -5.36 16.16
N ARG A 241 7.23 -6.05 15.19
CA ARG A 241 7.61 -5.89 13.79
C ARG A 241 6.36 -5.44 13.07
N PRO A 242 6.25 -4.15 12.73
CA PRO A 242 5.11 -3.67 11.99
C PRO A 242 5.18 -4.35 10.63
N THR A 243 4.25 -5.27 10.36
CA THR A 243 3.94 -5.67 8.98
C THR A 243 3.13 -4.55 8.34
N THR A 244 3.60 -3.30 8.44
CA THR A 244 2.86 -2.14 7.97
C THR A 244 3.17 -1.82 6.52
N TRP A 245 4.27 -2.35 5.98
CA TRP A 245 4.71 -2.06 4.62
C TRP A 245 5.17 -3.34 3.93
N GLY A 246 4.74 -3.54 2.68
CA GLY A 246 5.37 -4.52 1.80
C GLY A 246 6.88 -4.31 1.81
N SER A 247 7.64 -5.37 2.13
CA SER A 247 9.09 -5.26 2.17
C SER A 247 9.62 -5.04 0.76
N THR A 248 10.45 -4.02 0.58
CA THR A 248 11.21 -3.81 -0.66
C THR A 248 12.45 -4.70 -0.72
N VAL A 249 12.80 -5.39 0.37
CA VAL A 249 13.97 -6.28 0.48
C VAL A 249 13.50 -7.72 0.59
N SER A 250 14.03 -8.65 -0.22
CA SER A 250 13.74 -10.10 -0.23
C SER A 250 14.23 -10.79 1.04
N PRO A 251 13.82 -12.04 1.34
CA PRO A 251 14.35 -12.74 2.51
C PRO A 251 15.84 -13.07 2.36
N GLY A 252 16.31 -13.26 1.13
CA GLY A 252 17.71 -13.39 0.75
C GLY A 252 18.48 -12.07 0.66
N GLY A 253 17.88 -10.94 1.06
CA GLY A 253 18.56 -9.64 1.14
C GLY A 253 18.68 -8.90 -0.20
N ILE A 254 17.78 -9.15 -1.15
CA ILE A 254 17.74 -8.42 -2.43
C ILE A 254 16.74 -7.26 -2.32
N GLN A 255 17.19 -6.03 -2.44
CA GLN A 255 16.32 -4.86 -2.52
C GLN A 255 15.87 -4.62 -3.95
N ALA A 256 14.57 -4.38 -4.10
CA ALA A 256 13.93 -3.99 -5.34
C ALA A 256 13.65 -2.49 -5.32
N LEU A 257 14.15 -1.78 -6.34
CA LEU A 257 14.00 -0.33 -6.49
C LEU A 257 13.60 0.01 -7.93
N ARG A 258 12.86 1.10 -8.12
CA ARG A 258 12.62 1.68 -9.44
C ARG A 258 13.62 2.81 -9.66
N SER A 259 14.39 2.74 -10.74
CA SER A 259 15.29 3.81 -11.17
C SER A 259 14.73 4.50 -12.40
N PHE A 260 14.80 5.84 -12.43
CA PHE A 260 14.50 6.63 -13.62
C PHE A 260 15.68 6.53 -14.59
N VAL A 261 15.39 6.17 -15.83
CA VAL A 261 16.34 6.23 -16.95
C VAL A 261 15.76 7.23 -17.94
N SER A 262 16.31 8.45 -17.97
CA SER A 262 15.98 9.44 -18.99
C SER A 262 17.21 9.60 -19.88
N GLU A 263 17.16 9.04 -21.08
CA GLU A 263 18.14 9.33 -22.14
C GLU A 263 17.80 10.63 -22.89
N ASN A 264 16.53 11.06 -22.80
CA ASN A 264 16.01 12.27 -23.44
C ASN A 264 15.05 13.03 -22.48
N PRO A 265 15.27 14.32 -22.18
CA PRO A 265 14.40 15.11 -21.31
C PRO A 265 13.01 15.41 -21.89
N ASP A 266 12.82 15.19 -23.20
CA ASP A 266 11.53 15.41 -23.88
C ASP A 266 10.64 14.15 -23.90
N GLU A 267 11.18 12.99 -23.56
CA GLU A 267 10.43 11.72 -23.45
C GLU A 267 10.00 11.44 -22.01
N ASN A 268 8.89 10.72 -21.83
CA ASN A 268 8.51 10.23 -20.51
C ASN A 268 9.63 9.30 -20.02
N PRO A 269 10.22 9.56 -18.84
CA PRO A 269 11.34 8.76 -18.35
C PRO A 269 10.90 7.30 -18.21
N GLU A 270 11.63 6.38 -18.84
CA GLU A 270 11.43 4.96 -18.60
C GLU A 270 11.86 4.64 -17.15
N THR A 271 11.04 3.89 -16.45
CA THR A 271 11.40 3.38 -15.11
C THR A 271 11.81 1.93 -15.24
N ARG A 272 13.01 1.60 -14.76
CA ARG A 272 13.52 0.23 -14.74
C ARG A 272 13.52 -0.32 -13.33
N LEU A 273 13.13 -1.58 -13.19
CA LEU A 273 13.30 -2.33 -11.95
C LEU A 273 14.78 -2.68 -11.79
N VAL A 274 15.37 -2.27 -10.67
CA VAL A 274 16.75 -2.54 -10.28
C VAL A 274 16.73 -3.45 -9.06
N LEU A 275 17.52 -4.51 -9.11
CA LEU A 275 17.69 -5.47 -8.03
C LEU A 275 19.11 -5.36 -7.48
N GLU A 276 19.23 -5.01 -6.21
CA GLU A 276 20.52 -4.81 -5.54
C GLU A 276 20.62 -5.70 -4.31
N ARG A 277 21.79 -6.31 -4.09
CA ARG A 277 22.02 -7.06 -2.85
C ARG A 277 22.41 -6.09 -1.74
N VAL A 278 21.64 -6.08 -0.66
CA VAL A 278 21.94 -5.22 0.50
C VAL A 278 22.80 -5.98 1.49
N SER A 279 23.88 -5.35 1.97
CA SER A 279 24.65 -5.85 3.11
C SER A 279 23.75 -5.84 4.35
N GLN A 280 23.51 -7.02 4.94
CA GLN A 280 22.69 -7.19 6.16
C GLN A 280 23.22 -6.41 7.39
N SER A 281 24.39 -5.75 7.29
CA SER A 281 25.00 -5.03 8.41
C SER A 281 24.34 -3.70 8.81
N GLY A 282 23.27 -3.26 8.14
CA GLY A 282 22.69 -1.92 8.37
C GLY A 282 21.16 -1.80 8.37
N TYR A 283 20.42 -2.83 7.94
CA TYR A 283 18.96 -2.80 7.89
C TYR A 283 18.38 -3.98 8.67
N ASN A 284 17.90 -3.71 9.89
CA ASN A 284 17.15 -4.67 10.71
C ASN A 284 15.69 -4.87 10.21
N ASN A 285 15.46 -4.84 8.90
CA ASN A 285 14.22 -5.29 8.27
C ASN A 285 14.41 -6.75 7.84
N GLU A 286 14.67 -7.63 8.81
CA GLU A 286 14.62 -9.06 8.59
C GLU A 286 13.21 -9.43 8.10
N MET A 287 13.14 -9.85 6.86
CA MET A 287 11.94 -10.43 6.29
C MET A 287 11.47 -11.63 7.12
N ILE A 288 10.16 -11.73 7.33
CA ILE A 288 9.54 -12.96 7.81
C ILE A 288 9.36 -13.88 6.59
N SER A 289 10.39 -14.67 6.25
CA SER A 289 10.23 -15.83 5.37
C SER A 289 9.66 -17.05 6.10
N ASP A 290 9.68 -17.03 7.43
CA ASP A 290 9.15 -18.09 8.29
C ASP A 290 8.35 -17.48 9.45
N PRO A 291 7.01 -17.48 9.36
CA PRO A 291 6.16 -16.96 10.42
C PRO A 291 6.20 -17.78 11.72
N GLY A 292 6.83 -18.96 11.73
CA GLY A 292 7.08 -19.76 12.93
C GLY A 292 8.20 -19.23 13.84
N ARG A 293 8.98 -18.23 13.40
CA ARG A 293 10.03 -17.58 14.22
C ARG A 293 9.52 -16.43 15.10
N ILE A 294 8.20 -16.20 15.10
CA ILE A 294 7.56 -15.21 15.96
C ILE A 294 7.28 -15.89 17.30
N GLY A 295 8.22 -15.80 18.25
CA GLY A 295 8.02 -16.36 19.58
C GLY A 295 9.29 -16.50 20.42
N TYR A 296 9.24 -15.92 21.62
CA TYR A 296 10.15 -16.04 22.76
C TYR A 296 11.66 -16.10 22.47
N GLY A 297 12.29 -14.93 22.56
CA GLY A 297 13.74 -14.77 22.40
C GLY A 297 14.07 -14.21 21.02
N CYS A 298 13.72 -12.95 20.79
CA CYS A 298 14.45 -12.17 19.81
C CYS A 298 15.90 -12.04 20.36
N PRO A 299 16.96 -11.98 19.53
CA PRO A 299 18.31 -11.76 20.04
C PRO A 299 18.38 -10.58 21.02
#